data_AF-A0A5C6DXR4-F1
#
_entry.id   AF-A0A5C6DXR4-F1
#
_cell.length_a   1.000
_cell.length_b   1.000
_cell.length_c   1.000
_cell.angle_alpha   90.00
_cell.angle_beta   90.00
_cell.angle_gamma   90.00
#
_symmetry.space_group_name_H-M   'P 1'
#
loop_
_entity.id
_entity.type
_entity.pdbx_description
1 polymer ?
#
loop_
_entity_poly.entity_id
_entity_poly.type
_entity_poly.pdbx_seq_one_letter_code
_entity_poly.pdbx_strand_id
1 'polypeptide(L)'
;MTLETLINLLTEYAEEHGGDAEIRLMTQENWPFENHIAGVTSGIEMNQASEDDPSEYFDDQDVAEDNTIYIVEGGQICYGSKRAWETCRDC
;
A
#
# COMPACT_ATOMS: atom_id res chain seq x y z
N MET A 1 -6.26 -0.12 -11.23
CA MET A 1 -5.72 -1.50 -11.17
C MET A 1 -6.63 -2.32 -10.27
N THR A 2 -7.09 -3.51 -10.67
CA THR A 2 -7.81 -4.42 -9.76
C THR A 2 -6.81 -5.30 -9.01
N LEU A 3 -7.25 -5.99 -7.95
CA LEU A 3 -6.41 -6.97 -7.24
C LEU A 3 -5.84 -8.02 -8.20
N GLU A 4 -6.67 -8.55 -9.10
CA GLU A 4 -6.26 -9.54 -10.10
C GLU A 4 -5.24 -8.96 -11.10
N THR A 5 -5.44 -7.72 -11.56
CA THR A 5 -4.45 -7.04 -12.43
C THR A 5 -3.12 -6.84 -11.71
N LEU A 6 -3.13 -6.45 -10.43
CA LEU A 6 -1.90 -6.28 -9.64
C LEU A 6 -1.19 -7.62 -9.43
N ILE A 7 -1.91 -8.68 -9.09
CA ILE A 7 -1.34 -10.03 -8.90
C ILE A 7 -0.68 -10.53 -10.18
N ASN A 8 -1.35 -10.39 -11.32
CA ASN A 8 -0.81 -10.83 -12.61
C ASN A 8 0.49 -10.08 -12.93
N LEU A 9 0.51 -8.76 -12.74
CA LEU A 9 1.71 -7.95 -12.96
C LEU A 9 2.86 -8.35 -12.02
N LEU A 10 2.57 -8.54 -10.72
CA LEU A 10 3.58 -8.99 -9.75
C LEU A 10 4.09 -10.40 -10.06
N THR A 11 3.25 -11.28 -10.61
CA THR A 11 3.63 -12.63 -11.02
C THR A 11 4.59 -12.59 -12.21
N GLU A 12 4.29 -11.79 -13.23
CA GLU A 12 5.21 -11.56 -14.37
C GLU A 12 6.56 -11.04 -13.88
N TYR A 13 6.58 -10.06 -12.98
CA TYR A 13 7.82 -9.53 -12.40
C TYR A 13 8.57 -10.56 -11.54
N ALA A 14 7.86 -11.39 -10.79
CA ALA A 14 8.48 -12.47 -10.02
C ALA A 14 9.13 -13.53 -10.94
N GLU A 15 8.52 -13.82 -12.09
CA GLU A 15 9.13 -14.68 -13.12
C GLU A 15 10.38 -14.04 -13.75
N GLU A 16 10.34 -12.74 -14.03
CA GLU A 16 11.45 -12.00 -14.65
C GLU A 16 12.62 -11.70 -13.71
N HIS A 17 12.33 -11.41 -12.43
CA HIS A 17 13.29 -10.83 -11.49
C HIS A 17 13.54 -11.68 -10.24
N GLY A 18 12.79 -12.76 -10.03
CA GLY A 18 12.87 -13.62 -8.85
C GLY A 18 11.79 -13.28 -7.82
N GLY A 19 11.16 -14.30 -7.26
CA GLY A 19 10.06 -14.15 -6.30
C GLY A 19 10.48 -13.63 -4.91
N ASP A 20 11.77 -13.47 -4.65
CA ASP A 20 12.34 -12.86 -3.45
C ASP A 20 12.72 -11.37 -3.64
N ALA A 21 12.40 -10.78 -4.80
CA ALA A 21 12.64 -9.38 -5.08
C ALA A 21 11.87 -8.45 -4.11
N GLU A 22 12.57 -7.48 -3.54
CA GLU A 22 12.00 -6.52 -2.60
C GLU A 22 11.05 -5.54 -3.29
N ILE A 23 9.84 -5.38 -2.76
CA ILE A 23 8.83 -4.42 -3.24
C ILE A 23 8.91 -3.14 -2.41
N ARG A 24 9.03 -1.98 -3.08
CA ARG A 24 9.04 -0.65 -2.43
C ARG A 24 7.92 0.23 -3.01
N LEU A 25 7.20 0.93 -2.14
CA LEU A 25 6.24 1.96 -2.53
C LEU A 25 6.97 3.31 -2.57
N MET A 26 6.87 4.02 -3.69
CA MET A 26 7.41 5.38 -3.84
C MET A 26 6.24 6.37 -3.86
N THR A 27 6.11 7.19 -2.81
CA THR A 27 5.05 8.20 -2.67
C THR A 27 5.62 9.60 -2.90
N GLN A 28 4.75 10.57 -3.22
CA GLN A 28 5.14 11.97 -3.38
C GLN A 28 4.28 12.90 -2.51
N GLU A 29 4.66 13.03 -1.24
CA GLU A 29 4.23 14.14 -0.39
C GLU A 29 5.30 15.24 -0.47
N ASN A 30 5.10 16.22 -1.36
CA ASN A 30 6.06 17.28 -1.72
C ASN A 30 7.44 16.84 -2.27
N TRP A 31 7.93 15.63 -2.00
CA TRP A 31 9.23 15.08 -2.41
C TRP A 31 9.16 13.57 -2.67
N PRO A 32 10.04 13.02 -3.54
CA PRO A 32 10.08 11.57 -3.78
C PRO A 32 10.74 10.85 -2.59
N PHE A 33 10.06 9.88 -1.99
CA PHE A 33 10.59 9.09 -0.87
C PHE A 33 10.64 7.60 -1.15
N GLU A 34 11.64 6.93 -0.57
CA GLU A 34 11.66 5.48 -0.41
C GLU A 34 11.27 5.16 1.03
N ASN A 35 10.14 4.46 1.20
CA ASN A 35 9.58 4.12 2.50
C ASN A 35 9.51 2.60 2.67
N HIS A 36 9.62 2.12 3.90
CA HIS A 36 9.24 0.74 4.20
C HIS A 36 7.72 0.55 4.02
N ILE A 37 7.29 -0.68 3.71
CA ILE A 37 5.89 -1.08 3.87
C ILE A 37 5.74 -1.66 5.26
N ALA A 38 4.91 -1.06 6.11
CA ALA A 38 4.61 -1.58 7.43
C ALA A 38 3.73 -2.83 7.36
N GLY A 39 2.83 -2.88 6.36
CA GLY A 39 1.95 -4.02 6.12
C GLY A 39 0.83 -3.67 5.13
N VAL A 40 -0.17 -4.53 5.10
CA VAL A 40 -1.43 -4.30 4.38
C VAL A 40 -2.59 -4.40 5.35
N THR A 41 -3.66 -3.66 5.09
CA THR A 41 -4.93 -3.77 5.81
C THR A 41 -6.09 -3.57 4.86
N SER A 42 -7.27 -4.02 5.24
CA SER A 42 -8.52 -3.83 4.50
C SER A 42 -9.47 -2.89 5.24
N GLY A 43 -10.41 -2.28 4.51
CA GLY A 43 -11.47 -1.48 5.12
C GLY A 43 -12.26 -2.25 6.18
N ILE A 44 -12.56 -3.53 5.91
CA ILE A 44 -13.21 -4.44 6.88
C ILE A 44 -12.39 -4.57 8.16
N GLU A 45 -11.09 -4.85 8.06
CA GLU A 45 -10.22 -5.00 9.24
C GLU A 45 -10.12 -3.69 10.04
N MET A 46 -10.10 -2.54 9.37
CA MET A 46 -10.06 -1.22 10.01
C MET A 46 -11.37 -0.89 10.74
N ASN A 47 -12.52 -1.19 10.13
CA ASN A 47 -13.84 -0.95 10.72
C ASN A 47 -14.13 -1.94 11.87
N GLN A 48 -13.62 -3.17 11.80
CA GLN A 48 -13.78 -4.15 12.88
C GLN A 48 -12.81 -3.90 14.05
N ALA A 49 -11.65 -3.30 13.80
CA ALA A 49 -10.69 -2.97 14.85
C ALA A 49 -11.19 -1.89 15.83
N SER A 50 -12.14 -1.03 15.41
CA SER A 50 -12.73 -0.01 16.29
C SER A 50 -13.74 -0.60 17.30
N GLU A 51 -14.31 -1.78 17.04
CA GLU A 51 -15.27 -2.42 17.94
C GLU A 51 -14.64 -2.94 19.25
N ASP A 52 -13.31 -3.07 19.30
CA ASP A 52 -12.56 -3.65 20.43
C ASP A 52 -11.95 -2.62 21.41
N ASP A 53 -11.98 -1.30 21.12
CA ASP A 53 -11.49 -0.24 22.03
C ASP A 53 -12.66 0.61 22.61
N PRO A 54 -13.08 0.36 23.87
CA PRO A 54 -14.21 1.07 24.48
C PRO A 54 -13.93 2.54 24.85
N SER A 55 -12.73 3.08 24.59
CA SER A 55 -12.36 4.48 24.86
C SER A 55 -12.58 5.43 23.66
N GLU A 56 -12.81 4.84 22.50
CA GLU A 56 -13.01 5.49 21.22
C GLU A 56 -14.54 5.75 21.08
N TYR A 57 -15.02 6.95 21.43
CA TYR A 57 -16.40 7.38 21.16
C TYR A 57 -16.59 7.66 19.66
N PHE A 58 -16.66 6.61 18.84
CA PHE A 58 -16.86 6.76 17.40
C PHE A 58 -18.36 6.76 17.11
N ASP A 59 -18.76 7.71 16.25
CA ASP A 59 -19.99 7.65 15.48
C ASP A 59 -20.07 6.24 14.84
N ASP A 60 -21.26 5.63 14.69
CA ASP A 60 -21.47 4.29 14.08
C ASP A 60 -21.12 4.26 12.57
N GLN A 61 -20.12 5.02 12.14
CA GLN A 61 -19.70 5.21 10.76
C GLN A 61 -18.35 4.56 10.52
N ASP A 62 -18.31 3.75 9.48
CA ASP A 62 -17.10 3.14 8.95
C ASP A 62 -16.03 4.20 8.62
N VAL A 63 -14.78 3.91 8.98
CA VAL A 63 -13.62 4.77 8.67
C VAL A 63 -13.07 4.52 7.27
N ALA A 64 -13.43 3.39 6.65
CA ALA A 64 -13.00 3.01 5.31
C ALA A 64 -14.06 2.15 4.59
N GLU A 65 -14.00 2.13 3.26
CA GLU A 65 -14.85 1.26 2.44
C GLU A 65 -14.38 -0.19 2.53
N ASP A 66 -15.27 -1.11 2.90
CA ASP A 66 -14.98 -2.53 3.17
C ASP A 66 -14.10 -3.22 2.13
N ASN A 67 -14.39 -2.99 0.84
CA ASN A 67 -13.70 -3.67 -0.27
C ASN A 67 -12.40 -2.98 -0.72
N THR A 68 -11.83 -2.09 0.11
CA THR A 68 -10.58 -1.40 -0.19
C THR A 68 -9.41 -2.05 0.54
N ILE A 69 -8.30 -2.26 -0.17
CA ILE A 69 -7.02 -2.72 0.40
C ILE A 69 -6.03 -1.56 0.42
N TYR A 70 -5.41 -1.34 1.57
CA TYR A 70 -4.43 -0.29 1.80
C TYR A 70 -3.05 -0.90 2.04
N ILE A 71 -2.03 -0.37 1.36
CA ILE A 71 -0.62 -0.60 1.70
C ILE A 71 -0.24 0.47 2.72
N VAL A 72 0.12 0.07 3.93
CA VAL A 72 0.44 1.00 5.02
C VAL A 72 1.92 1.37 4.93
N GLU A 73 2.17 2.68 4.82
CA GLU A 73 3.53 3.23 4.81
C GLU A 73 4.21 3.04 6.19
N GLY A 74 5.48 2.63 6.17
CA GLY A 74 6.38 2.58 7.32
C GLY A 74 7.37 3.75 7.34
N GLY A 75 8.46 3.63 8.10
CA GLY A 75 9.44 4.71 8.21
C GLY A 75 10.14 5.04 6.88
N GLN A 76 10.43 6.33 6.66
CA GLN A 76 11.25 6.79 5.54
C GLN A 76 12.68 6.22 5.63
N ILE A 77 13.17 5.69 4.50
CA ILE A 77 14.53 5.20 4.34
C ILE A 77 15.43 6.31 3.78
N CYS A 78 15.04 6.90 2.64
CA CYS A 78 15.80 7.95 1.96
C CYS A 78 14.96 8.73 0.95
N TYR A 79 15.60 9.62 0.20
CA TYR A 79 15.00 10.31 -0.96
C TYR A 79 15.02 9.40 -2.19
N GLY A 80 13.87 9.26 -2.84
CA GLY A 80 13.70 8.53 -4.08
C GLY A 80 14.18 9.28 -5.32
N SER A 81 14.30 8.56 -6.44
CA SER A 81 14.69 9.14 -7.74
C SER A 81 13.47 9.45 -8.60
N LYS A 82 13.43 10.66 -9.19
CA LYS A 82 12.39 11.06 -10.15
C LYS A 82 12.27 10.11 -11.36
N ARG A 83 13.32 9.36 -11.68
CA ARG A 83 13.33 8.38 -12.77
C ARG A 83 12.25 7.31 -12.64
N ALA A 84 11.83 6.98 -11.42
CA ALA A 84 10.76 6.00 -11.20
C ALA A 84 9.47 6.38 -11.94
N TRP A 85 9.10 7.67 -11.96
CA TRP A 85 7.93 8.17 -12.70
C TRP A 85 8.18 8.34 -14.21
N GLU A 86 9.43 8.44 -14.65
CA GLU A 86 9.78 8.55 -16.07
C GLU A 86 9.77 7.18 -16.77
N THR A 87 9.93 6.10 -16.00
CA THR A 87 10.02 4.73 -16.51
C THR A 87 8.89 3.82 -16.04
N CYS A 88 8.01 4.30 -15.15
CA CYS A 88 6.82 3.54 -14.78
C CYS A 88 5.97 3.36 -16.04
N ARG A 89 5.50 2.13 -16.26
CA ARG A 89 4.57 1.85 -17.37
C ARG A 89 3.17 2.23 -16.93
N ASP A 90 2.45 2.92 -17.82
CA ASP A 90 1.03 3.19 -17.61
C ASP A 90 0.26 1.87 -17.48
N CYS A 91 -0.74 1.88 -16.59
CA CYS A 91 -1.60 0.75 -16.31
C CYS A 91 -2.75 0.67 -17.32
#